data_AF-A0A0F9JGN8-F1
#
_entry.id   AF-A0A0F9JGN8-F1
#
_cell.length_a   1.000
_cell.length_b   1.000
_cell.length_c   1.000
_cell.angle_alpha   90.00
_cell.angle_beta   90.00
_cell.angle_gamma   90.00
#
_symmetry.space_group_name_H-M   'P 1'
#
loop_
_entity.id
_entity.type
_entity.pdbx_description
1 polymer ?
#
loop_
_entity_poly.entity_id
_entity_poly.type
_entity_poly.pdbx_seq_one_letter_code
_entity_poly.pdbx_strand_id
1 'polypeptide(L)'
;MCKRGDTKLITVHHTGSIRHGNVFVDKCLVNIICALNTADVPIPTESSCCGHGEKAGYIKLSDGQILGIYPNKESFLENNP
;
A
#
# COMPACT_ATOMS: atom_id res chain seq x y z
N MET A 1 12.17 0.65 -7.35
CA MET A 1 10.71 0.91 -7.31
C MET A 1 10.10 0.64 -8.70
N CYS A 2 8.78 0.48 -8.84
CA CYS A 2 8.12 0.31 -10.16
C CYS A 2 8.01 1.64 -10.92
N LYS A 3 7.72 1.58 -12.23
CA LYS A 3 7.47 2.78 -13.06
C LYS A 3 6.06 3.33 -12.84
N ARG A 4 5.84 4.62 -13.13
CA ARG A 4 4.49 5.21 -13.12
C ARG A 4 3.56 4.46 -14.06
N GLY A 5 2.37 4.12 -13.57
CA GLY A 5 1.37 3.33 -14.31
C GLY A 5 1.64 1.83 -14.34
N ASP A 6 2.77 1.36 -13.79
CA ASP A 6 3.10 -0.06 -13.72
C ASP A 6 2.32 -0.73 -12.58
N THR A 7 1.09 -1.11 -12.90
CA THR A 7 0.13 -1.69 -11.96
C THR A 7 -0.17 -3.16 -12.26
N LYS A 8 -0.68 -3.87 -11.26
CA LYS A 8 -1.20 -5.23 -11.38
C LYS A 8 -2.59 -5.28 -10.80
N LEU A 9 -3.49 -5.93 -11.53
CA LEU A 9 -4.83 -6.24 -11.04
C LEU A 9 -4.72 -7.34 -9.97
N ILE A 10 -5.19 -7.06 -8.77
CA ILE A 10 -5.28 -8.04 -7.68
C ILE A 10 -6.71 -8.07 -7.14
N THR A 11 -7.08 -9.21 -6.56
CA THR A 11 -8.32 -9.34 -5.80
C THR A 11 -8.00 -9.07 -4.34
N VAL A 12 -8.75 -8.16 -3.73
CA VAL A 12 -8.64 -7.85 -2.29
C VAL A 12 -9.90 -8.37 -1.58
N HIS A 13 -9.69 -9.07 -0.47
CA HIS A 13 -10.77 -9.62 0.36
C HIS A 13 -10.98 -8.72 1.58
N HIS A 14 -12.23 -8.40 1.91
CA HIS A 14 -12.55 -7.61 3.10
C HIS A 14 -13.74 -8.21 3.85
N THR A 15 -13.78 -7.98 5.16
CA THR A 15 -14.87 -8.38 6.05
C THR A 15 -15.86 -7.23 6.26
N GLY A 16 -17.16 -7.47 6.07
CA GLY A 16 -18.24 -6.53 6.43
C GLY A 16 -18.92 -5.81 5.25
N SER A 17 -19.29 -4.54 5.47
CA SER A 17 -20.19 -3.72 4.61
C SER A 17 -19.52 -3.10 3.37
N ILE A 18 -18.22 -3.32 3.17
CA ILE A 18 -17.38 -2.65 2.18
C ILE A 18 -17.08 -3.65 1.05
N ARG A 19 -17.64 -3.41 -0.15
CA ARG A 19 -17.52 -4.31 -1.31
C ARG A 19 -16.28 -3.97 -2.14
N HIS A 20 -15.30 -4.87 -2.26
CA HIS A 20 -14.23 -4.69 -3.25
C HIS A 20 -13.95 -5.99 -4.03
N GLY A 21 -13.79 -5.82 -5.33
CA GLY A 21 -13.40 -6.86 -6.28
C GLY A 21 -11.96 -6.65 -6.75
N ASN A 22 -11.78 -6.61 -8.07
CA ASN A 22 -10.46 -6.46 -8.68
C ASN A 22 -10.01 -4.99 -8.67
N VAL A 23 -8.83 -4.73 -8.12
CA VAL A 23 -8.22 -3.38 -8.02
C VAL A 23 -6.82 -3.36 -8.62
N PHE A 24 -6.45 -2.25 -9.27
CA PHE A 24 -5.09 -2.04 -9.76
C PHE A 24 -4.21 -1.48 -8.66
N VAL A 25 -3.07 -2.14 -8.41
CA VAL A 25 -2.09 -1.75 -7.39
C VAL A 25 -0.72 -1.62 -8.04
N ASP A 26 0.07 -0.63 -7.62
CA ASP A 26 1.48 -0.48 -8.02
C ASP A 26 2.22 -1.81 -7.84
N LYS A 27 2.89 -2.31 -8.89
CA LYS A 27 3.48 -3.67 -8.89
C LYS A 27 4.41 -3.94 -7.72
N CYS A 28 5.13 -2.92 -7.25
CA CYS A 28 6.04 -3.06 -6.12
C CYS A 28 5.34 -3.17 -4.75
N LEU A 29 4.07 -2.77 -4.65
CA LEU A 29 3.27 -2.89 -3.42
C LEU A 29 2.43 -4.15 -3.36
N VAL A 30 2.23 -4.84 -4.49
CA VAL A 30 1.35 -6.02 -4.59
C VAL A 30 1.55 -7.00 -3.44
N ASN A 31 2.78 -7.42 -3.17
CA ASN A 31 3.03 -8.44 -2.14
C ASN A 31 2.68 -7.94 -0.74
N ILE A 32 2.94 -6.67 -0.43
CA ILE A 32 2.63 -6.07 0.87
C ILE A 32 1.12 -5.89 1.02
N ILE A 33 0.44 -5.38 -0.02
CA ILE A 33 -1.01 -5.23 -0.02
C ILE A 33 -1.69 -6.59 0.13
N CYS A 34 -1.25 -7.61 -0.60
CA CYS A 34 -1.77 -8.96 -0.43
C CYS A 34 -1.55 -9.47 1.00
N ALA A 35 -0.33 -9.36 1.54
CA ALA A 35 -0.03 -9.81 2.90
C ALA A 35 -0.91 -9.14 3.97
N LEU A 36 -1.13 -7.82 3.87
CA LEU A 36 -1.99 -7.08 4.80
C LEU A 36 -3.47 -7.51 4.73
N ASN A 37 -3.96 -7.83 3.52
CA ASN A 37 -5.35 -8.24 3.31
C ASN A 37 -5.60 -9.73 3.58
N THR A 38 -4.56 -10.58 3.57
CA THR A 38 -4.71 -12.04 3.76
C THR A 38 -4.04 -12.56 5.04
N ALA A 39 -3.64 -11.67 5.95
CA ALA A 39 -3.14 -12.06 7.26
C ALA A 39 -4.26 -12.70 8.11
N ASP A 40 -3.88 -13.45 9.15
CA ASP A 40 -4.83 -14.08 10.08
C ASP A 40 -5.77 -13.06 10.74
N VAL A 41 -5.24 -11.85 10.99
CA VAL A 41 -6.02 -10.66 11.34
C VAL A 41 -5.85 -9.65 10.20
N PRO A 42 -6.75 -9.65 9.20
CA PRO A 42 -6.59 -8.80 8.02
C PRO A 42 -6.83 -7.34 8.40
N ILE A 43 -5.96 -6.46 7.91
CA ILE A 43 -6.14 -5.00 8.01
C ILE A 43 -6.33 -4.48 6.58
N PRO A 44 -7.58 -4.28 6.14
CA PRO A 44 -7.89 -3.78 4.80
C PRO A 44 -7.11 -2.51 4.47
N THR A 45 -6.60 -2.47 3.25
CA THR A 45 -5.90 -1.31 2.68
C THR A 45 -6.90 -0.42 1.95
N GLU A 46 -6.99 0.86 2.33
CA GLU A 46 -7.92 1.82 1.71
C GLU A 46 -7.35 2.47 0.46
N SER A 47 -6.07 2.84 0.50
CA SER A 47 -5.36 3.47 -0.61
C SER A 47 -3.86 3.26 -0.47
N SER A 48 -3.13 3.31 -1.59
CA SER A 48 -1.68 3.18 -1.59
C SER A 48 -1.04 3.85 -2.79
N CYS A 49 0.22 4.26 -2.63
CA CYS A 49 1.09 4.72 -3.71
C CYS A 49 2.54 4.46 -3.29
N CYS A 50 3.37 3.90 -4.17
CA CYS A 50 4.76 3.63 -3.83
C CYS A 50 5.70 4.84 -3.94
N GLY A 51 5.22 5.97 -4.48
CA GLY A 51 6.04 7.15 -4.75
C GLY A 51 7.10 6.95 -5.85
N HIS A 52 7.13 5.77 -6.49
CA HIS A 52 8.04 5.38 -7.57
C HIS A 52 9.53 5.60 -7.28
N GLY A 53 9.92 5.65 -6.00
CA GLY A 53 11.29 5.89 -5.56
C GLY A 53 11.76 7.33 -5.74
N GLU A 54 10.90 8.21 -6.24
CA GLU A 54 11.15 9.64 -6.44
C GLU A 54 10.73 10.45 -5.21
N LYS A 55 9.74 9.96 -4.47
CA LYS A 55 9.18 10.59 -3.27
C LYS A 55 8.72 9.54 -2.28
N ALA A 56 8.42 9.98 -1.05
CA ALA A 56 7.75 9.13 -0.07
C ALA A 56 6.40 8.62 -0.62
N GLY A 57 6.19 7.32 -0.47
CA GLY A 57 4.93 6.63 -0.70
C GLY A 57 4.21 6.32 0.61
N TYR A 58 3.04 5.69 0.50
CA TYR A 58 2.23 5.33 1.64
C TYR A 58 1.31 4.13 1.36
N ILE A 59 0.85 3.49 2.44
CA ILE A 59 -0.29 2.56 2.46
C ILE A 59 -1.20 3.00 3.60
N LYS A 60 -2.45 3.36 3.29
CA LYS A 60 -3.46 3.72 4.28
C LYS A 60 -4.24 2.47 4.68
N LEU A 61 -4.34 2.23 5.96
CA LEU A 61 -5.04 1.09 6.56
C LEU A 61 -6.40 1.53 7.10
N SER A 62 -7.36 0.61 7.07
CA SER A 62 -8.74 0.84 7.52
C SER A 62 -8.89 1.05 9.03
N ASP A 63 -7.86 0.72 9.81
CA ASP A 63 -7.79 1.01 11.25
C ASP A 63 -7.28 2.43 11.56
N GLY A 64 -7.04 3.25 10.52
CA GLY A 64 -6.57 4.62 10.63
C GLY A 64 -5.04 4.77 10.59
N GLN A 65 -4.28 3.68 10.57
CA GLN A 65 -2.82 3.74 10.47
C GLN A 65 -2.35 4.06 9.03
N ILE A 66 -1.16 4.65 8.91
CA ILE A 66 -0.49 4.90 7.63
C ILE A 66 0.92 4.32 7.69
N LEU A 67 1.23 3.40 6.77
CA LEU A 67 2.58 2.89 6.59
C LEU A 67 3.32 3.77 5.58
N GLY A 68 4.37 4.47 6.01
CA GLY A 68 5.22 5.27 5.13
C GLY A 68 6.24 4.42 4.36
N ILE A 69 6.43 4.72 3.08
CA ILE A 69 7.41 4.04 2.21
C ILE A 69 8.44 5.07 1.77
N TYR A 70 9.67 4.93 2.23
CA TYR A 70 10.72 5.92 1.98
C TYR A 70 11.83 5.33 1.09
N PRO A 71 12.30 6.05 0.06
CA PRO A 71 13.36 5.58 -0.82
C PRO A 71 14.68 5.28 -0.11
N ASN A 72 14.96 5.99 0.97
CA ASN A 72 16.18 5.88 1.77
C ASN A 72 15.95 6.36 3.21
N LYS A 73 16.98 6.22 4.06
CA LYS A 73 16.92 6.61 5.47
C LYS A 73 16.80 8.13 5.64
N GLU A 74 17.49 8.89 4.80
CA GLU A 74 17.50 10.36 4.86
C GLU A 74 16.09 10.93 4.67
N SER A 75 15.39 10.48 3.62
CA SER A 75 14.00 10.88 3.35
C SER A 75 13.03 10.44 4.46
N PHE A 76 13.29 9.32 5.15
CA PHE A 76 12.52 8.94 6.33
C PHE A 76 12.69 9.96 7.46
N LEU A 77 13.94 10.34 7.77
CA LEU A 77 14.26 11.29 8.84
C LEU A 77 13.74 12.70 8.55
N GLU A 78 13.79 13.17 7.29
CA GLU A 78 13.26 14.48 6.90
C GLU A 78 11.74 14.62 7.14
N ASN A 79 11.01 13.50 7.03
CA ASN A 79 9.56 13.48 7.22
C ASN A 79 9.15 13.08 8.66
N ASN A 80 10.13 12.71 9.50
CA ASN A 80 9.93 12.24 10.88
C ASN A 80 11.10 12.74 11.76
N PRO A 81 11.14 14.05 12.10
CA PRO A 81 12.24 14.67 12.84
C PRO A 81 12.32 14.24 14.31
#